data_AF-A0A1Y6F863-F1
#
_entry.id   AF-A0A1Y6F863-F1
#
_cell.length_a   1.000
_cell.length_b   1.000
_cell.length_c   1.000
_cell.angle_alpha   90.00
_cell.angle_beta   90.00
_cell.angle_gamma   90.00
#
_symmetry.space_group_name_H-M   'P 1'
#
loop_
_entity.id
_entity.type
_entity.pdbx_description
1 polymer ?
#
loop_
_entity_poly.entity_id
_entity_poly.type
_entity_poly.pdbx_seq_one_letter_code
_entity_poly.pdbx_strand_id
1 'polypeptide(L)'
;MSFADENEFNAFVYRDAYLPHVTAESTKEALGHFLLRLKGDRDWEWLAMAVRRSLAMTMRNVSDGPERQSNADTRKEIQALAKRTGKLWAALFEGRSAEAEDAVWAYSWWHWDGKGGEEIAPHLASGTPDGWNRFNEAVSQLDWLSGYLHQVARNIPSQAPKWTKAEWREIRIQRGQCLAPVYLAAFGANELAHKAFGDFYQRMIALAFPREPDDLPDFEAVITEVRQRHLATPVQFTAEHIPGL
;
A
#
# COMPACT_ATOMS: atom_id res chain seq x y z
N MET A 1 17.73 -0.75 16.08
CA MET A 1 16.61 -1.35 16.84
C MET A 1 17.20 -2.56 17.57
N SER A 2 17.06 -2.62 18.89
CA SER A 2 17.58 -3.69 19.75
C SER A 2 16.42 -4.34 20.48
N PHE A 3 16.40 -5.67 20.58
CA PHE A 3 15.37 -6.44 21.28
C PHE A 3 15.93 -6.93 22.62
N ALA A 4 15.11 -6.93 23.68
CA ALA A 4 15.50 -7.30 25.03
C ALA A 4 15.71 -8.81 25.18
N ASP A 5 14.99 -9.63 24.41
CA ASP A 5 15.14 -11.08 24.36
C ASP A 5 14.64 -11.69 23.03
N GLU A 6 14.81 -13.01 22.87
CA GLU A 6 14.33 -13.76 21.70
C GLU A 6 12.80 -13.77 21.57
N ASN A 7 12.06 -13.61 22.67
CA ASN A 7 10.60 -13.56 22.63
C ASN A 7 10.11 -12.24 22.05
N GLU A 8 10.76 -11.12 22.39
CA GLU A 8 10.47 -9.80 21.82
C GLU A 8 10.88 -9.72 20.35
N PHE A 9 12.02 -10.32 19.99
CA PHE A 9 12.43 -10.45 18.59
C PHE A 9 11.42 -11.29 17.78
N ASN A 10 11.00 -12.44 18.30
CA ASN A 10 10.00 -13.28 17.66
C ASN A 10 8.63 -12.58 17.58
N ALA A 11 8.21 -11.88 18.63
CA ALA A 11 6.99 -11.08 18.63
C ALA A 11 7.03 -9.96 17.58
N PHE A 12 8.20 -9.35 17.36
CA PHE A 12 8.40 -8.37 16.30
C PHE A 12 8.39 -9.01 14.91
N VAL A 13 9.15 -10.10 14.70
CA VAL A 13 9.23 -10.84 13.44
C VAL A 13 7.87 -11.40 13.02
N TYR A 14 7.08 -11.88 13.97
CA TYR A 14 5.74 -12.43 13.74
C TYR A 14 4.62 -11.42 13.91
N ARG A 15 4.96 -10.15 14.12
CA ARG A 15 4.01 -9.04 14.22
C ARG A 15 2.94 -9.24 15.31
N ASP A 16 3.27 -9.95 16.39
CA ASP A 16 2.37 -10.21 17.52
C ASP A 16 1.80 -8.92 18.11
N ALA A 17 2.59 -7.84 18.10
CA ALA A 17 2.18 -6.53 18.62
C ALA A 17 1.14 -5.80 17.78
N TYR A 18 0.81 -6.28 16.57
CA TYR A 18 -0.09 -5.57 15.64
C TYR A 18 -1.57 -5.75 15.99
N LEU A 19 -1.91 -6.81 16.75
CA LEU A 19 -3.27 -7.12 17.19
C LEU A 19 -3.29 -7.35 18.72
N PRO A 20 -2.88 -6.35 19.53
CA PRO A 20 -2.65 -6.53 20.96
C PRO A 20 -3.94 -6.82 21.75
N HIS A 21 -5.09 -6.44 21.20
CA HIS A 21 -6.41 -6.67 21.77
C HIS A 21 -6.92 -8.10 21.57
N VAL A 22 -6.30 -8.90 20.70
CA VAL A 22 -6.63 -10.32 20.54
C VAL A 22 -5.89 -11.11 21.64
N THR A 23 -6.43 -11.11 22.86
CA THR A 23 -5.93 -11.88 24.02
C THR A 23 -6.66 -13.21 24.19
N ALA A 24 -6.18 -14.07 25.10
CA ALA A 24 -6.86 -15.32 25.45
C ALA A 24 -8.29 -15.06 25.97
N GLU A 25 -8.47 -14.04 26.81
CA GLU A 25 -9.75 -13.63 27.38
C GLU A 25 -10.71 -13.15 26.30
N SER A 26 -10.26 -12.22 25.45
CA SER A 26 -11.09 -11.67 24.38
C SER A 26 -11.43 -12.73 23.32
N THR A 27 -10.54 -13.68 23.06
CA THR A 27 -10.78 -14.81 22.15
C THR A 27 -11.83 -15.75 22.73
N LYS A 28 -11.72 -16.07 24.02
CA LYS A 28 -12.70 -16.88 24.75
C LYS A 28 -14.06 -16.20 24.81
N GLU A 29 -14.10 -14.88 25.04
CA GLU A 29 -15.33 -14.09 25.04
C GLU A 29 -15.96 -14.03 23.65
N ALA A 30 -15.16 -13.75 22.61
CA ALA A 30 -15.63 -13.71 21.22
C ALA A 30 -16.19 -15.07 20.77
N LEU A 31 -15.58 -16.18 21.22
CA LEU A 31 -16.06 -17.55 20.98
C LEU A 31 -17.00 -18.05 22.09
N GLY A 32 -17.62 -17.15 22.85
CA GLY A 32 -18.67 -17.47 23.79
C GLY A 32 -19.79 -18.25 23.10
N HIS A 33 -20.13 -19.42 23.65
CA HIS A 33 -21.10 -20.37 23.11
C HIS A 33 -20.76 -20.94 21.73
N PHE A 34 -19.49 -20.92 21.33
CA PHE A 34 -19.05 -21.58 20.10
C PHE A 34 -19.37 -23.07 20.14
N LEU A 35 -19.82 -23.62 19.01
CA LEU A 35 -20.37 -24.97 18.91
C LEU A 35 -19.36 -26.06 19.30
N LEU A 36 -18.07 -25.75 19.14
CA LEU A 36 -16.99 -26.71 19.21
C LEU A 36 -16.08 -26.42 20.38
N ARG A 37 -15.51 -27.49 20.93
CA ARG A 37 -14.53 -27.41 22.01
C ARG A 37 -13.14 -27.47 21.41
N LEU A 38 -12.21 -26.72 22.03
CA LEU A 38 -10.79 -26.86 21.73
C LEU A 38 -10.34 -28.30 21.98
N LYS A 39 -9.40 -28.77 21.16
CA LYS A 39 -8.68 -30.02 21.42
C LYS A 39 -7.95 -29.93 22.75
N GLY A 40 -7.79 -31.07 23.43
CA GLY A 40 -7.25 -31.13 24.79
C GLY A 40 -5.81 -30.64 24.95
N ASP A 41 -5.04 -30.56 23.86
CA ASP A 41 -3.67 -30.05 23.79
C ASP A 41 -3.59 -28.58 23.33
N ARG A 42 -4.72 -27.88 23.28
CA ARG A 42 -4.84 -26.47 22.85
C ARG A 42 -5.61 -25.68 23.91
N ASP A 43 -5.04 -24.55 24.31
CA ASP A 43 -5.68 -23.61 25.23
C ASP A 43 -6.01 -22.28 24.54
N TRP A 44 -6.62 -21.37 25.31
CA TRP A 44 -7.03 -20.06 24.80
C TRP A 44 -5.83 -19.13 24.52
N GLU A 45 -4.71 -19.32 25.23
CA GLU A 45 -3.49 -18.56 24.98
C GLU A 45 -2.89 -18.93 23.62
N TRP A 46 -2.80 -20.23 23.35
CA TRP A 46 -2.36 -20.75 22.06
C TRP A 46 -3.26 -20.25 20.93
N LEU A 47 -4.59 -20.33 21.09
CA LEU A 47 -5.51 -19.91 20.04
C LEU A 47 -5.39 -18.41 19.75
N ALA A 48 -5.32 -17.57 20.79
CA ALA A 48 -5.17 -16.13 20.63
C ALA A 48 -3.86 -15.78 19.91
N MET A 49 -2.75 -16.41 20.29
CA MET A 49 -1.46 -16.27 19.59
C MET A 49 -1.58 -16.69 18.12
N ALA A 50 -2.13 -17.87 17.85
CA ALA A 50 -2.26 -18.38 16.48
C ALA A 50 -3.12 -17.47 15.60
N VAL A 51 -4.24 -16.95 16.14
CA VAL A 51 -5.09 -15.97 15.46
C VAL A 51 -4.35 -14.66 15.21
N ARG A 52 -3.62 -14.12 16.19
CA ARG A 52 -2.80 -12.90 16.00
C ARG A 52 -1.80 -13.06 14.88
N ARG A 53 -0.95 -14.08 14.95
CA ARG A 53 0.15 -14.29 14.01
C ARG A 53 -0.37 -14.56 12.59
N SER A 54 -1.38 -15.44 12.47
CA SER A 54 -1.99 -15.74 11.18
C SER A 54 -2.63 -14.51 10.53
N LEU A 55 -3.33 -13.66 11.28
CA LEU A 55 -3.97 -12.47 10.75
C LEU A 55 -3.00 -11.31 10.52
N ALA A 56 -1.93 -11.19 11.31
CA ALA A 56 -0.92 -10.15 11.13
C ALA A 56 -0.18 -10.26 9.78
N MET A 57 -0.08 -11.47 9.21
CA MET A 57 0.44 -11.69 7.86
C MET A 57 -0.42 -11.05 6.77
N THR A 58 -1.71 -10.83 7.04
CA THR A 58 -2.67 -10.28 6.07
C THR A 58 -2.79 -8.76 6.14
N MET A 59 -2.14 -8.14 7.12
CA MET A 59 -2.17 -6.69 7.28
C MET A 59 -1.37 -6.02 6.16
N ARG A 60 -2.06 -5.19 5.39
CA ARG A 60 -1.48 -4.39 4.32
C ARG A 60 -1.06 -3.03 4.86
N ASN A 61 -0.08 -2.40 4.20
CA ASN A 61 0.14 -0.98 4.40
C ASN A 61 -1.11 -0.22 3.95
N VAL A 62 -1.40 0.90 4.59
CA VAL A 62 -2.54 1.76 4.24
C VAL A 62 -2.47 2.19 2.78
N SER A 63 -1.25 2.41 2.25
CA SER A 63 -1.01 2.75 0.83
C SER A 63 -1.42 1.65 -0.16
N ASP A 64 -1.47 0.40 0.28
CA ASP A 64 -1.69 -0.78 -0.55
C ASP A 64 -3.09 -1.38 -0.33
N GLY A 65 -3.86 -0.76 0.58
CA GLY A 65 -5.20 -1.16 0.96
C GLY A 65 -6.29 -0.59 0.04
N PRO A 66 -7.51 -1.11 0.15
CA PRO A 66 -8.68 -0.64 -0.61
C PRO A 66 -9.10 0.79 -0.29
N GLU A 67 -8.56 1.37 0.78
CA GLU A 67 -8.79 2.76 1.20
C GLU A 67 -7.94 3.78 0.41
N ARG A 68 -6.96 3.31 -0.38
CA ARG A 68 -6.12 4.20 -1.18
C ARG A 68 -6.92 4.93 -2.28
N GLN A 69 -6.33 6.00 -2.80
CA GLN A 69 -6.86 6.70 -3.96
C GLN A 69 -6.96 5.76 -5.17
N SER A 70 -8.03 5.91 -5.95
CA SER A 70 -8.18 5.10 -7.16
C SER A 70 -7.08 5.43 -8.18
N ASN A 71 -6.64 4.42 -8.93
CA ASN A 71 -5.70 4.61 -10.03
C ASN A 71 -6.23 5.60 -11.08
N ALA A 72 -7.55 5.68 -11.24
CA ALA A 72 -8.19 6.66 -12.12
C ALA A 72 -7.99 8.09 -11.62
N ASP A 73 -8.16 8.32 -10.32
CA ASP A 73 -7.93 9.64 -9.70
C ASP A 73 -6.45 9.99 -9.68
N THR A 74 -5.56 9.05 -9.34
CA THR A 74 -4.10 9.24 -9.40
C THR A 74 -3.65 9.58 -10.82
N ARG A 75 -4.19 8.90 -11.83
CA ARG A 75 -3.95 9.23 -13.25
C ARG A 75 -4.43 10.64 -13.58
N LYS A 76 -5.62 11.03 -13.14
CA LYS A 76 -6.20 12.36 -13.39
C LYS A 76 -5.35 13.46 -12.75
N GLU A 77 -4.88 13.25 -11.54
CA GLU A 77 -4.02 14.17 -10.81
C GLU A 77 -2.67 14.36 -11.52
N ILE A 78 -2.00 13.27 -11.89
CA ILE A 78 -0.72 13.32 -12.61
C ILE A 78 -0.89 13.94 -14.00
N GLN A 79 -2.00 13.66 -14.70
CA GLN A 79 -2.31 14.35 -15.96
C GLN A 79 -2.55 15.84 -15.78
N ALA A 80 -3.15 16.26 -14.67
CA ALA A 80 -3.34 17.68 -14.36
C ALA A 80 -1.99 18.36 -14.09
N LEU A 81 -1.08 17.69 -13.37
CA LEU A 81 0.30 18.17 -13.17
C LEU A 81 1.04 18.29 -14.49
N ALA A 82 1.02 17.26 -15.34
CA ALA A 82 1.63 17.29 -16.67
C ALA A 82 1.15 18.50 -17.50
N LYS A 83 -0.18 18.72 -17.53
CA LYS A 83 -0.76 19.88 -18.22
C LYS A 83 -0.32 21.22 -17.64
N ARG A 84 -0.18 21.34 -16.32
CA ARG A 84 0.29 22.58 -15.68
C ARG A 84 1.74 22.86 -16.05
N THR A 85 2.61 21.85 -15.98
CA THR A 85 4.01 21.97 -16.34
C THR A 85 4.19 22.30 -17.83
N GLY A 86 3.46 21.62 -18.73
CA GLY A 86 3.49 21.91 -20.16
C GLY A 86 2.97 23.30 -20.50
N LYS A 87 1.93 23.80 -19.80
CA LYS A 87 1.46 25.19 -19.96
C LYS A 87 2.49 26.20 -19.49
N LEU A 88 3.16 25.94 -18.36
CA LEU A 88 4.22 26.80 -17.86
C LEU A 88 5.40 26.84 -18.83
N TRP A 89 5.80 25.68 -19.34
CA TRP A 89 6.79 25.60 -20.41
C TRP A 89 6.38 26.42 -21.63
N ALA A 90 5.16 26.23 -22.16
CA ALA A 90 4.70 26.97 -23.34
C ALA A 90 4.65 28.49 -23.09
N ALA A 91 4.18 28.92 -21.92
CA ALA A 91 4.17 30.33 -21.56
C ALA A 91 5.58 30.92 -21.45
N LEU A 92 6.53 30.15 -20.94
CA LEU A 92 7.92 30.57 -20.83
C LEU A 92 8.64 30.45 -22.17
N PHE A 93 8.43 29.44 -23.00
CA PHE A 93 9.25 29.19 -24.18
C PHE A 93 8.62 29.75 -25.47
N GLU A 94 7.34 29.44 -25.72
CA GLU A 94 6.64 29.79 -26.96
C GLU A 94 5.86 31.11 -26.85
N GLY A 95 5.41 31.46 -25.64
CA GLY A 95 4.50 32.57 -25.38
C GLY A 95 5.16 33.91 -25.04
N ARG A 96 6.51 33.98 -25.04
CA ARG A 96 7.24 35.23 -24.78
C ARG A 96 7.29 36.10 -26.03
N SER A 97 7.14 37.41 -25.85
CA SER A 97 7.49 38.36 -26.90
C SER A 97 9.00 38.54 -26.98
N ALA A 98 9.49 39.06 -28.11
CA ALA A 98 10.92 39.37 -28.28
C ALA A 98 11.42 40.33 -27.19
N GLU A 99 10.62 41.30 -26.77
CA GLU A 99 10.99 42.27 -25.73
C GLU A 99 11.17 41.60 -24.35
N ALA A 100 10.34 40.60 -24.03
CA ALA A 100 10.50 39.84 -22.80
C ALA A 100 11.74 38.94 -22.84
N GLU A 101 12.05 38.37 -24.01
CA GLU A 101 13.26 37.59 -24.22
C GLU A 101 14.53 38.44 -24.06
N ASP A 102 14.54 39.62 -24.71
CA ASP A 102 15.61 40.61 -24.60
C ASP A 102 15.80 41.09 -23.15
N ALA A 103 14.71 41.27 -22.39
CA ALA A 103 14.79 41.68 -20.99
C ALA A 103 15.43 40.60 -20.10
N VAL A 104 15.11 39.31 -20.31
CA VAL A 104 15.71 38.19 -19.56
C VAL A 104 17.18 38.02 -19.94
N TRP A 105 17.51 38.17 -21.22
CA TRP A 105 18.89 38.21 -21.69
C TRP A 105 19.68 39.35 -21.05
N ALA A 106 19.15 40.57 -21.14
CA ALA A 106 19.76 41.77 -20.59
C ALA A 106 19.97 41.65 -19.08
N TYR A 107 19.00 41.12 -18.33
CA TYR A 107 19.18 40.87 -16.90
C TYR A 107 20.34 39.90 -16.64
N SER A 108 20.37 38.78 -17.36
CA SER A 108 21.44 37.77 -17.23
C SER A 108 22.82 38.36 -17.53
N TRP A 109 22.87 39.31 -18.46
CA TRP A 109 24.07 40.05 -18.86
C TRP A 109 24.52 41.07 -17.81
N TRP A 110 23.61 41.94 -17.34
CA TRP A 110 23.94 42.98 -16.36
C TRP A 110 24.34 42.43 -14.99
N HIS A 111 23.93 41.21 -14.67
CA HIS A 111 24.27 40.51 -13.43
C HIS A 111 25.29 39.39 -13.63
N TRP A 112 26.01 39.38 -14.76
CA TRP A 112 26.96 38.35 -15.09
C TRP A 112 28.20 38.38 -14.17
N ASP A 113 28.56 37.24 -13.58
CA ASP A 113 29.70 37.08 -12.66
C ASP A 113 31.00 36.63 -13.37
N GLY A 114 31.02 36.62 -14.70
CA GLY A 114 32.14 36.17 -15.52
C GLY A 114 32.13 34.69 -15.94
N LYS A 115 31.09 33.90 -15.58
CA LYS A 115 30.97 32.48 -15.98
C LYS A 115 30.12 32.23 -17.23
N GLY A 116 30.57 31.33 -18.11
CA GLY A 116 29.78 30.88 -19.29
C GLY A 116 30.01 31.68 -20.58
N GLY A 117 30.75 32.80 -20.49
CA GLY A 117 31.23 33.57 -21.63
C GLY A 117 32.59 34.21 -21.32
N GLU A 118 33.12 34.98 -22.25
CA GLU A 118 34.34 35.75 -22.11
C GLU A 118 34.10 37.16 -22.68
N GLU A 119 34.40 38.20 -21.89
CA GLU A 119 34.35 39.58 -22.39
C GLU A 119 35.58 39.81 -23.28
N ILE A 120 35.35 40.06 -24.57
CA ILE A 120 36.41 40.26 -25.57
C ILE A 120 36.67 41.73 -25.86
N ALA A 121 35.74 42.62 -25.51
CA ALA A 121 35.92 44.08 -25.44
C ALA A 121 34.84 44.70 -24.53
N PRO A 122 34.97 45.96 -24.08
CA PRO A 122 33.91 46.63 -23.33
C PRO A 122 32.58 46.57 -24.09
N HIS A 123 31.57 45.95 -23.48
CA HIS A 123 30.25 45.69 -24.08
C HIS A 123 30.23 44.71 -25.27
N LEU A 124 31.29 43.93 -25.47
CA LEU A 124 31.40 42.89 -26.49
C LEU A 124 31.88 41.59 -25.83
N ALA A 125 31.01 40.57 -25.75
CA ALA A 125 31.40 39.24 -25.31
C ALA A 125 31.27 38.20 -26.39
N SER A 126 32.07 37.15 -26.22
CA SER A 126 31.88 35.86 -26.86
C SER A 126 31.27 34.89 -25.84
N GLY A 127 30.24 34.14 -26.24
CA GLY A 127 29.57 33.16 -25.37
C GLY A 127 28.31 33.69 -24.68
N THR A 128 27.85 32.96 -23.67
CA THR A 128 26.50 33.07 -23.14
C THR A 128 26.52 33.13 -21.62
N PRO A 129 26.00 34.20 -20.98
CA PRO A 129 26.00 34.30 -19.51
C PRO A 129 25.42 33.05 -18.85
N ASP A 130 26.05 32.53 -17.80
CA ASP A 130 25.60 31.32 -17.10
C ASP A 130 24.14 31.45 -16.63
N GLY A 131 23.70 32.65 -16.22
CA GLY A 131 22.30 32.92 -15.88
C GLY A 131 21.32 32.62 -17.02
N TRP A 132 21.68 32.95 -18.26
CA TRP A 132 20.88 32.65 -19.45
C TRP A 132 20.87 31.16 -19.78
N ASN A 133 22.02 30.49 -19.68
CA ASN A 133 22.10 29.04 -19.88
C ASN A 133 21.25 28.30 -18.84
N ARG A 134 21.37 28.67 -17.56
CA ARG A 134 20.58 28.09 -16.47
C ARG A 134 19.09 28.33 -16.64
N PHE A 135 18.70 29.49 -17.14
CA PHE A 135 17.32 29.80 -17.44
C PHE A 135 16.77 28.90 -18.56
N ASN A 136 17.48 28.78 -19.69
CA ASN A 136 17.03 27.92 -20.79
C ASN A 136 17.03 26.43 -20.40
N GLU A 137 18.01 26.00 -19.61
CA GLU A 137 18.03 24.66 -19.04
C GLU A 137 16.80 24.42 -18.16
N ALA A 138 16.49 25.35 -17.24
CA ALA A 138 15.30 25.25 -16.40
C ALA A 138 14.00 25.18 -17.23
N VAL A 139 13.91 25.95 -18.31
CA VAL A 139 12.78 25.87 -19.25
C VAL A 139 12.73 24.50 -19.93
N SER A 140 13.85 23.97 -20.43
CA SER A 140 13.91 22.63 -21.04
C SER A 140 13.50 21.52 -20.05
N GLN A 141 13.90 21.63 -18.79
CA GLN A 141 13.52 20.68 -17.74
C GLN A 141 12.00 20.68 -17.47
N LEU A 142 11.29 21.80 -17.71
CA LEU A 142 9.83 21.83 -17.62
C LEU A 142 9.16 21.03 -18.74
N ASP A 143 9.68 21.11 -19.97
CA ASP A 143 9.18 20.29 -21.08
C ASP A 143 9.40 18.80 -20.81
N TRP A 144 10.63 18.45 -20.44
CA TRP A 144 10.97 17.08 -20.05
C TRP A 144 10.06 16.56 -18.93
N LEU A 145 9.85 17.36 -17.87
CA LEU A 145 9.00 17.00 -16.74
C LEU A 145 7.55 16.80 -17.18
N SER A 146 7.02 17.66 -18.05
CA SER A 146 5.68 17.52 -18.64
C SER A 146 5.55 16.17 -19.37
N GLY A 147 6.51 15.84 -20.24
CA GLY A 147 6.56 14.58 -20.96
C GLY A 147 6.65 13.36 -20.04
N TYR A 148 7.52 13.42 -19.03
CA TYR A 148 7.67 12.38 -18.02
C TYR A 148 6.36 12.12 -17.28
N LEU A 149 5.68 13.16 -16.78
CA LEU A 149 4.41 13.03 -16.06
C LEU A 149 3.32 12.44 -16.95
N HIS A 150 3.27 12.81 -18.24
CA HIS A 150 2.36 12.17 -19.19
C HIS A 150 2.63 10.68 -19.35
N GLN A 151 3.89 10.26 -19.41
CA GLN A 151 4.27 8.85 -19.51
C GLN A 151 3.91 8.09 -18.23
N VAL A 152 4.19 8.64 -17.05
CA VAL A 152 3.79 8.06 -15.76
C VAL A 152 2.28 7.85 -15.73
N ALA A 153 1.48 8.86 -16.08
CA ALA A 153 0.02 8.73 -16.08
C ALA A 153 -0.50 7.63 -17.03
N ARG A 154 0.13 7.45 -18.20
CA ARG A 154 -0.23 6.40 -19.16
C ARG A 154 0.06 5.00 -18.63
N ASN A 155 1.11 4.85 -17.82
CA ASN A 155 1.55 3.57 -17.30
C ASN A 155 0.82 3.13 -16.02
N ILE A 156 -0.01 3.99 -15.42
CA ILE A 156 -0.82 3.61 -14.26
C ILE A 156 -1.87 2.57 -14.70
N PRO A 157 -1.89 1.36 -14.10
CA PRO A 157 -2.83 0.31 -14.48
C PRO A 157 -4.28 0.73 -14.28
N SER A 158 -5.17 0.33 -15.18
CA SER A 158 -6.60 0.50 -14.97
C SER A 158 -7.12 -0.49 -13.94
N GLN A 159 -7.96 -0.01 -13.03
CA GLN A 159 -8.67 -0.85 -12.08
C GLN A 159 -10.03 -1.29 -12.65
N ALA A 160 -10.47 -2.48 -12.27
CA ALA A 160 -11.79 -2.97 -12.64
C ALA A 160 -12.91 -2.13 -11.98
N PRO A 161 -14.14 -2.14 -12.53
CA PRO A 161 -15.30 -1.58 -11.84
C PRO A 161 -15.46 -2.18 -10.44
N LYS A 162 -15.79 -1.34 -9.45
CA LYS A 162 -15.94 -1.75 -8.03
C LYS A 162 -14.66 -2.39 -7.44
N TRP A 163 -13.47 -1.99 -7.89
CA TRP A 163 -12.18 -2.53 -7.42
C TRP A 163 -12.04 -2.57 -5.90
N THR A 164 -12.53 -1.55 -5.18
CA THR A 164 -12.51 -1.50 -3.71
C THR A 164 -13.24 -2.71 -3.11
N LYS A 165 -14.40 -3.10 -3.65
CA LYS A 165 -15.15 -4.29 -3.19
C LYS A 165 -14.39 -5.58 -3.52
N ALA A 166 -13.78 -5.66 -4.70
CA ALA A 166 -13.00 -6.83 -5.11
C ALA A 166 -11.76 -7.02 -4.23
N GLU A 167 -11.07 -5.95 -3.86
CA GLU A 167 -9.90 -6.01 -2.99
C GLU A 167 -10.26 -6.30 -1.54
N TRP A 168 -11.33 -5.71 -1.01
CA TRP A 168 -11.86 -6.11 0.30
C TRP A 168 -12.25 -7.59 0.33
N ARG A 169 -12.87 -8.10 -0.74
CA ARG A 169 -13.18 -9.53 -0.89
C ARG A 169 -11.91 -10.38 -0.85
N GLU A 170 -10.88 -10.00 -1.60
CA GLU A 170 -9.60 -10.72 -1.62
C GLU A 170 -8.89 -10.70 -0.26
N ILE A 171 -8.88 -9.57 0.45
CA ILE A 171 -8.33 -9.48 1.82
C ILE A 171 -9.05 -10.46 2.76
N ARG A 172 -10.38 -10.50 2.68
CA ARG A 172 -11.19 -11.43 3.48
C ARG A 172 -10.90 -12.89 3.14
N ILE A 173 -10.74 -13.22 1.86
CA ILE A 173 -10.33 -14.56 1.43
C ILE A 173 -8.95 -14.91 2.00
N GLN A 174 -7.97 -14.02 1.88
CA GLN A 174 -6.61 -14.23 2.40
C GLN A 174 -6.62 -14.51 3.91
N ARG A 175 -7.42 -13.76 4.67
CA ARG A 175 -7.59 -14.00 6.10
C ARG A 175 -8.24 -15.34 6.41
N GLY A 176 -9.27 -15.72 5.65
CA GLY A 176 -9.88 -17.03 5.79
C GLY A 176 -8.88 -18.15 5.52
N GLN A 177 -8.01 -17.99 4.51
CA GLN A 177 -6.95 -18.95 4.21
C GLN A 177 -5.93 -19.07 5.34
N CYS A 178 -5.55 -17.95 5.98
CA CYS A 178 -4.65 -17.94 7.14
C CYS A 178 -5.30 -18.52 8.41
N LEU A 179 -6.60 -18.30 8.61
CA LEU A 179 -7.33 -18.82 9.77
C LEU A 179 -7.73 -20.31 9.62
N ALA A 180 -7.84 -20.82 8.40
CA ALA A 180 -8.26 -22.21 8.17
C ALA A 180 -7.34 -23.24 8.85
N PRO A 181 -5.99 -23.20 8.72
CA PRO A 181 -5.10 -24.10 9.45
C PRO A 181 -5.26 -23.97 10.98
N VAL A 182 -5.35 -22.74 11.50
CA VAL A 182 -5.55 -22.47 12.93
C VAL A 182 -6.83 -23.15 13.43
N TYR A 183 -7.93 -22.99 12.69
CA TYR A 183 -9.21 -23.63 12.99
C TYR A 183 -9.10 -25.16 13.00
N LEU A 184 -8.49 -25.76 11.97
CA LEU A 184 -8.32 -27.21 11.88
C LEU A 184 -7.46 -27.77 13.02
N ALA A 185 -6.42 -27.06 13.43
CA ALA A 185 -5.59 -27.42 14.55
C ALA A 185 -6.36 -27.30 15.88
N ALA A 186 -7.09 -26.20 16.08
CA ALA A 186 -7.86 -25.93 17.29
C ALA A 186 -9.04 -26.89 17.50
N PHE A 187 -9.77 -27.23 16.43
CA PHE A 187 -11.07 -27.91 16.53
C PHE A 187 -11.15 -29.26 15.79
N GLY A 188 -10.40 -29.47 14.69
CA GLY A 188 -10.34 -30.75 13.96
C GLY A 188 -10.60 -30.66 12.45
N ALA A 189 -10.23 -31.74 11.72
CA ALA A 189 -10.14 -31.80 10.25
C ALA A 189 -11.48 -31.80 9.49
N ASN A 190 -12.57 -32.27 10.08
CA ASN A 190 -13.83 -32.55 9.38
C ASN A 190 -14.76 -31.33 9.22
N GLU A 191 -14.29 -30.11 9.46
CA GLU A 191 -15.20 -29.01 9.81
C GLU A 191 -15.10 -27.73 8.97
N LEU A 192 -14.18 -27.66 8.00
CA LEU A 192 -14.18 -26.55 7.02
C LEU A 192 -15.45 -26.53 6.13
N ALA A 193 -16.17 -27.65 6.06
CA ALA A 193 -17.46 -27.76 5.37
C ALA A 193 -18.65 -27.32 6.24
N HIS A 194 -18.43 -27.04 7.53
CA HIS A 194 -19.47 -26.73 8.50
C HIS A 194 -19.65 -25.21 8.65
N LYS A 195 -20.86 -24.77 9.01
CA LYS A 195 -21.13 -23.36 9.39
C LYS A 195 -20.22 -22.86 10.52
N ALA A 196 -19.63 -23.78 11.28
CA ALA A 196 -18.75 -23.47 12.41
C ALA A 196 -17.48 -22.72 11.99
N PHE A 197 -16.86 -23.04 10.86
CA PHE A 197 -15.72 -22.26 10.37
C PHE A 197 -16.11 -20.83 10.01
N GLY A 198 -17.28 -20.65 9.37
CA GLY A 198 -17.80 -19.32 9.06
C GLY A 198 -18.02 -18.46 10.32
N ASP A 199 -18.63 -19.04 11.35
CA ASP A 199 -18.85 -18.38 12.65
C ASP A 199 -17.52 -18.05 13.36
N PHE A 200 -16.57 -19.01 13.40
CA PHE A 200 -15.22 -18.76 13.91
C PHE A 200 -14.54 -17.61 13.18
N TYR A 201 -14.53 -17.65 11.85
CA TYR A 201 -13.95 -16.62 11.01
C TYR A 201 -14.56 -15.25 11.30
N GLN A 202 -15.90 -15.13 11.31
CA GLN A 202 -16.54 -13.83 11.57
C GLN A 202 -16.18 -13.26 12.93
N ARG A 203 -16.19 -14.09 13.98
CA ARG A 203 -15.85 -13.67 15.35
C ARG A 203 -14.40 -13.24 15.47
N MET A 204 -13.46 -13.99 14.88
CA MET A 204 -12.04 -13.64 14.92
C MET A 204 -11.73 -12.38 14.10
N ILE A 205 -12.40 -12.18 12.97
CA ILE A 205 -12.26 -10.95 12.17
C ILE A 205 -12.87 -9.75 12.87
N ALA A 206 -14.05 -9.87 13.46
CA ALA A 206 -14.67 -8.79 14.23
C ALA A 206 -13.81 -8.40 15.44
N LEU A 207 -13.21 -9.39 16.10
CA LEU A 207 -12.27 -9.17 17.19
C LEU A 207 -11.00 -8.47 16.68
N ALA A 208 -10.36 -8.98 15.63
CA ALA A 208 -9.07 -8.47 15.13
C ALA A 208 -9.20 -7.11 14.42
N PHE A 209 -10.28 -6.88 13.67
CA PHE A 209 -10.48 -5.72 12.78
C PHE A 209 -11.85 -5.06 13.00
N PRO A 210 -12.10 -4.43 14.16
CA PRO A 210 -13.43 -3.92 14.56
C PRO A 210 -13.93 -2.72 13.74
N ARG A 211 -13.07 -2.13 12.89
CA ARG A 211 -13.40 -0.97 12.05
C ARG A 211 -13.67 -1.33 10.59
N GLU A 212 -13.69 -2.62 10.26
CA GLU A 212 -13.97 -3.02 8.89
C GLU A 212 -15.44 -2.85 8.51
N PRO A 213 -15.74 -2.47 7.25
CA PRO A 213 -17.12 -2.27 6.82
C PRO A 213 -17.95 -3.55 7.00
N ASP A 214 -19.09 -3.44 7.68
CA ASP A 214 -20.05 -4.54 7.91
C ASP A 214 -20.72 -5.03 6.60
N ASP A 215 -20.72 -4.20 5.56
CA ASP A 215 -21.32 -4.51 4.25
C ASP A 215 -20.42 -5.47 3.45
N LEU A 216 -20.42 -6.72 3.91
CA LEU A 216 -19.81 -7.90 3.31
C LEU A 216 -20.46 -8.20 1.94
N PRO A 217 -19.73 -8.09 0.81
CA PRO A 217 -20.19 -8.68 -0.42
C PRO A 217 -20.07 -10.21 -0.28
N ASP A 218 -21.21 -10.89 -0.16
CA ASP A 218 -21.37 -12.34 -0.29
C ASP A 218 -20.43 -13.17 0.62
N PHE A 219 -20.72 -13.12 1.93
CA PHE A 219 -19.99 -13.88 2.95
C PHE A 219 -19.88 -15.38 2.62
N GLU A 220 -20.97 -15.98 2.13
CA GLU A 220 -21.00 -17.39 1.74
C GLU A 220 -20.06 -17.67 0.57
N ALA A 221 -20.00 -16.79 -0.44
CA ALA A 221 -19.02 -16.92 -1.51
C ALA A 221 -17.58 -16.74 -1.02
N VAL A 222 -17.32 -15.89 -0.03
CA VAL A 222 -16.00 -15.76 0.59
C VAL A 222 -15.59 -17.07 1.27
N ILE A 223 -16.45 -17.63 2.13
CA ILE A 223 -16.13 -18.89 2.82
C ILE A 223 -15.98 -20.05 1.84
N THR A 224 -16.82 -20.11 0.81
CA THR A 224 -16.71 -21.11 -0.26
C THR A 224 -15.37 -21.03 -0.99
N GLU A 225 -14.96 -19.82 -1.36
CA GLU A 225 -13.67 -19.57 -2.02
C GLU A 225 -12.49 -19.90 -1.10
N VAL A 226 -12.54 -19.50 0.17
CA VAL A 226 -11.53 -19.85 1.19
C VAL A 226 -11.34 -21.36 1.25
N ARG A 227 -12.43 -22.13 1.30
CA ARG A 227 -12.38 -23.59 1.32
C ARG A 227 -11.74 -24.15 0.05
N GLN A 228 -12.17 -23.68 -1.12
CA GLN A 228 -11.61 -24.13 -2.40
C GLN A 228 -10.11 -23.86 -2.49
N ARG A 229 -9.68 -22.65 -2.13
CA ARG A 229 -8.26 -22.28 -2.15
C ARG A 229 -7.45 -23.00 -1.08
N HIS A 230 -8.01 -23.23 0.10
CA HIS A 230 -7.34 -24.01 1.15
C HIS A 230 -7.14 -25.47 0.72
N LEU A 231 -8.12 -26.09 0.06
CA LEU A 231 -7.99 -27.46 -0.46
C LEU A 231 -6.96 -27.55 -1.59
N ALA A 232 -6.85 -26.52 -2.44
CA ALA A 232 -5.88 -26.49 -3.53
C ALA A 232 -4.46 -26.18 -3.03
N THR A 233 -4.33 -25.17 -2.18
CA THR A 233 -3.05 -24.66 -1.67
C THR A 233 -3.23 -24.16 -0.22
N PRO A 234 -3.10 -25.06 0.78
CA PRO A 234 -3.18 -24.67 2.19
C PRO A 234 -2.08 -23.68 2.55
N VAL A 235 -2.40 -22.66 3.35
CA VAL A 235 -1.38 -21.82 3.99
C VAL A 235 -0.59 -22.68 4.97
N GLN A 236 0.73 -22.65 4.87
CA GLN A 236 1.63 -23.33 5.78
C GLN A 236 2.29 -22.31 6.72
N PHE A 237 2.31 -22.64 8.00
CA PHE A 237 3.05 -21.88 9.02
C PHE A 237 4.25 -22.72 9.46
N THR A 238 5.37 -22.07 9.74
CA THR A 238 6.50 -22.78 10.35
C THR A 238 6.20 -23.02 11.83
N ALA A 239 6.81 -24.05 12.42
CA ALA A 239 6.68 -24.34 13.85
C ALA A 239 7.15 -23.18 14.74
N GLU A 240 8.07 -22.35 14.23
CA GLU A 240 8.53 -21.13 14.89
C GLU A 240 7.47 -20.01 14.82
N HIS A 241 6.73 -19.93 13.70
CA HIS A 241 5.68 -18.95 13.50
C HIS A 241 4.45 -19.27 14.35
N ILE A 242 3.90 -20.49 14.26
CA ILE A 242 2.83 -20.95 15.14
C ILE A 242 3.15 -22.37 15.62
N PRO A 243 3.57 -22.54 16.88
CA PRO A 243 3.92 -23.85 17.42
C PRO A 243 2.75 -24.83 17.35
N GLY A 244 2.99 -26.02 16.79
CA GLY A 244 1.97 -27.08 16.70
C GLY A 244 0.96 -26.92 15.56
N LEU A 245 1.26 -26.06 14.56
CA LEU A 245 0.64 -26.06 13.23
C LEU A 245 1.53 -26.74 12.18
#